data_AF-A0A942TCL1-F1
#
_entry.id   AF-A0A942TCL1-F1
#
_cell.length_a   1.000
_cell.length_b   1.000
_cell.length_c   1.000
_cell.angle_alpha   90.00
_cell.angle_beta   90.00
_cell.angle_gamma   90.00
#
_symmetry.space_group_name_H-M   'P 1'
#
loop_
_entity.id
_entity.type
_entity.pdbx_description
1 polymer ?
#
loop_
_entity_poly.entity_id
_entity_poly.type
_entity_poly.pdbx_seq_one_letter_code
_entity_poly.pdbx_strand_id
1 'polypeptide(L)'
;MDPELKKKLQKQRMHFSSIQDIQLSHSLFNSHRYNRNNQHYRMLINISELIYHGLITNEKGNDTSFSNFIRDRQMAKLYEKFVLNFYRKHLNSQIYHVYSPKLQWNLNEEVSDGDLSLLPEMRTDIVVENKVTETQLIIDTKYYAETLVTSNWTETEKIRTGHLYQILAYVNNSNYPGNTKGMLLYPSVNKELNANYSIGGKAIHIRTLNLDAEWHVIFERLLSFVEMV
;
A
#
# COMPACT_ATOMS: atom_id res chain seq x y z
N MET A 1 -20.90 17.65 -0.30
CA MET A 1 -21.40 16.39 -0.89
C MET A 1 -22.07 16.71 -2.21
N ASP A 2 -21.80 15.95 -3.26
CA ASP A 2 -22.42 16.12 -4.59
C ASP A 2 -23.97 16.08 -4.51
N PRO A 3 -24.69 17.10 -5.02
CA PRO A 3 -26.15 17.16 -5.02
C PRO A 3 -26.83 15.96 -5.71
N GLU A 4 -26.26 15.41 -6.78
CA GLU A 4 -26.85 14.26 -7.46
C GLU A 4 -26.79 13.00 -6.60
N LEU A 5 -25.63 12.74 -6.01
CA LEU A 5 -25.44 11.62 -5.09
C LEU A 5 -26.39 11.71 -3.90
N LYS A 6 -26.59 12.90 -3.33
CA LYS A 6 -27.56 13.14 -2.24
C LYS A 6 -28.97 12.71 -2.64
N LYS A 7 -29.42 13.11 -3.82
CA LYS A 7 -30.75 12.77 -4.33
C LYS A 7 -30.91 11.27 -4.58
N LYS A 8 -29.87 10.60 -5.11
CA LYS A 8 -29.84 9.15 -5.29
C LYS A 8 -29.96 8.42 -3.95
N LEU A 9 -29.21 8.82 -2.93
CA LEU A 9 -29.26 8.22 -1.60
C LEU A 9 -30.61 8.42 -0.91
N GLN A 10 -31.21 9.61 -1.02
CA GLN A 10 -32.56 9.86 -0.49
C GLN A 10 -33.62 8.96 -1.13
N LYS A 11 -33.54 8.74 -2.45
CA LYS A 11 -34.43 7.80 -3.15
C LYS A 11 -34.23 6.36 -2.65
N GLN A 12 -32.98 5.93 -2.45
CA GLN A 12 -32.68 4.60 -1.90
C GLN A 12 -33.23 4.43 -0.48
N ARG A 13 -33.14 5.45 0.38
CA ARG A 13 -33.69 5.41 1.74
C ARG A 13 -35.18 5.07 1.79
N MET A 14 -35.97 5.49 0.80
CA MET A 14 -37.41 5.18 0.73
C MET A 14 -37.69 3.68 0.61
N HIS A 15 -36.79 2.93 -0.05
CA HIS A 15 -36.89 1.47 -0.17
C HIS A 15 -36.62 0.75 1.16
N PHE A 16 -36.03 1.43 2.14
CA PHE A 16 -35.74 0.91 3.48
C PHE A 16 -36.71 1.46 4.54
N SER A 17 -37.89 1.93 4.14
CA SER A 17 -38.89 2.54 5.05
C SER A 17 -39.37 1.62 6.18
N SER A 18 -39.28 0.30 6.02
CA SER A 18 -39.59 -0.68 7.07
C SER A 18 -38.43 -0.98 8.01
N ILE A 19 -37.24 -0.43 7.77
CA ILE A 19 -36.06 -0.64 8.59
C ILE A 19 -35.94 0.50 9.60
N GLN A 20 -35.79 0.15 10.87
CA GLN A 20 -35.59 1.12 11.93
C GLN A 20 -34.19 1.73 11.86
N ASP A 21 -34.11 3.05 11.96
CA ASP A 21 -32.85 3.77 12.09
C ASP A 21 -32.17 3.40 13.42
N ILE A 22 -30.86 3.12 13.36
CA ILE A 22 -30.04 2.79 14.53
C ILE A 22 -28.97 3.86 14.75
N GLN A 23 -28.63 4.12 16.00
CA GLN A 23 -27.50 4.99 16.32
C GLN A 23 -26.19 4.23 16.09
N LEU A 24 -25.34 4.77 15.20
CA LEU A 24 -24.03 4.19 14.92
C LEU A 24 -23.08 4.39 16.10
N SER A 25 -22.32 3.34 16.42
CA SER A 25 -21.30 3.32 17.47
C SER A 25 -20.13 2.42 17.08
N HIS A 26 -18.95 2.64 17.65
CA HIS A 26 -17.79 1.75 17.45
C HIS A 26 -18.09 0.29 17.83
N SER A 27 -18.80 0.08 18.94
CA SER A 27 -19.20 -1.26 19.39
C SER A 27 -20.13 -1.97 18.42
N LEU A 28 -20.94 -1.22 17.66
CA LEU A 28 -21.86 -1.79 16.68
C LEU A 28 -21.09 -2.46 15.54
N PHE A 29 -20.04 -1.83 15.00
CA PHE A 29 -19.25 -2.44 13.93
C PHE A 29 -18.49 -3.68 14.42
N ASN A 30 -17.98 -3.65 15.66
CA ASN A 30 -17.26 -4.78 16.26
C ASN A 30 -18.15 -5.98 16.66
N SER A 31 -19.44 -5.77 16.89
CA SER A 31 -20.36 -6.84 17.30
C SER A 31 -20.85 -7.70 16.13
N HIS A 32 -20.69 -7.21 14.89
CA HIS A 32 -21.16 -7.92 13.70
C HIS A 32 -20.23 -9.10 13.35
N ARG A 33 -20.80 -10.31 13.34
CA ARG A 33 -20.11 -11.51 12.88
C ARG A 33 -20.56 -11.88 11.47
N TYR A 34 -19.58 -12.07 10.60
CA TYR A 34 -19.84 -12.57 9.25
C TYR A 34 -19.94 -14.09 9.23
N ASN A 35 -20.98 -14.60 8.57
CA ASN A 35 -21.21 -15.99 8.23
C ASN A 35 -21.36 -16.12 6.70
N ARG A 36 -21.54 -17.34 6.19
CA ARG A 36 -21.67 -17.59 4.74
C ARG A 36 -22.82 -16.80 4.09
N ASN A 37 -23.90 -16.53 4.82
CA ASN A 37 -25.10 -15.89 4.28
C ASN A 37 -24.98 -14.37 4.20
N ASN A 38 -24.17 -13.73 5.05
CA ASN A 38 -24.03 -12.28 5.11
C ASN A 38 -22.63 -11.76 4.68
N GLN A 39 -21.75 -12.66 4.21
CA GLN A 39 -20.40 -12.32 3.79
C GLN A 39 -20.34 -11.24 2.70
N HIS A 40 -21.33 -11.22 1.80
CA HIS A 40 -21.41 -10.22 0.73
C HIS A 40 -21.62 -8.79 1.25
N TYR A 41 -22.22 -8.61 2.43
CA TYR A 41 -22.36 -7.29 3.06
C TYR A 41 -21.06 -6.75 3.64
N ARG A 42 -20.02 -7.58 3.80
CA ARG A 42 -18.77 -7.18 4.45
C ARG A 42 -18.15 -5.94 3.82
N MET A 43 -18.12 -5.86 2.49
CA MET A 43 -17.58 -4.68 1.81
C MET A 43 -18.40 -3.42 2.11
N LEU A 44 -19.73 -3.50 2.01
CA LEU A 44 -20.62 -2.35 2.25
C LEU A 44 -20.59 -1.88 3.70
N ILE A 45 -20.53 -2.81 4.67
CA ILE A 45 -20.40 -2.48 6.09
C ILE A 45 -19.03 -1.87 6.38
N ASN A 46 -17.94 -2.39 5.81
CA ASN A 46 -16.62 -1.79 5.96
C ASN A 46 -16.56 -0.37 5.38
N ILE A 47 -17.22 -0.12 4.24
CA ILE A 47 -17.33 1.24 3.67
C ILE A 47 -18.14 2.14 4.61
N SER A 48 -19.24 1.63 5.18
CA SER A 48 -20.06 2.38 6.12
C SER A 48 -19.31 2.72 7.42
N GLU A 49 -18.51 1.77 7.93
CA GLU A 49 -17.61 1.97 9.07
C GLU A 49 -16.58 3.07 8.77
N LEU A 50 -15.95 3.01 7.59
CA LEU A 50 -14.99 4.01 7.14
C LEU A 50 -15.62 5.42 7.07
N ILE A 51 -16.82 5.53 6.50
CA ILE A 51 -17.57 6.79 6.42
C ILE A 51 -17.89 7.29 7.84
N TYR A 52 -18.39 6.41 8.73
CA TYR A 52 -18.74 6.77 10.10
C TYR A 52 -17.55 7.34 10.88
N HIS A 53 -16.39 6.70 10.80
CA HIS A 53 -15.19 7.22 11.44
C HIS A 53 -14.74 8.58 10.87
N GLY A 54 -14.89 8.77 9.56
CA GLY A 54 -14.66 10.07 8.92
C GLY A 54 -15.59 11.16 9.44
N LEU A 55 -16.87 10.85 9.65
CA LEU A 55 -17.88 11.80 10.14
C LEU A 55 -17.59 12.30 11.57
N ILE A 56 -17.24 11.41 12.51
CA ILE A 56 -16.94 11.76 13.92
C ILE A 56 -15.82 12.82 14.01
N THR A 57 -14.85 12.76 13.10
CA THR A 57 -13.69 13.65 13.12
C THR A 57 -14.05 15.08 12.73
N ASN A 58 -15.05 15.24 11.85
CA ASN A 58 -15.47 16.54 11.32
C ASN A 58 -16.35 17.33 12.30
N GLU A 59 -17.03 16.66 13.25
CA GLU A 59 -17.94 17.30 14.22
C GLU A 59 -17.22 18.10 15.32
N LYS A 60 -15.89 17.97 15.48
CA LYS A 60 -15.11 18.64 16.55
C LYS A 60 -14.64 20.07 16.26
N GLY A 61 -15.27 20.78 15.31
CA GLY A 61 -15.24 22.25 15.30
C GLY A 61 -14.10 22.94 14.55
N ASN A 62 -13.46 22.27 13.60
CA ASN A 62 -12.74 22.94 12.51
C ASN A 62 -12.95 22.09 11.26
N ASP A 63 -13.15 22.72 10.09
CA ASP A 63 -13.37 22.08 8.78
C ASP A 63 -12.23 21.12 8.39
N THR A 64 -12.15 19.96 9.02
CA THR A 64 -11.24 18.89 8.64
C THR A 64 -11.97 18.03 7.63
N SER A 65 -11.50 18.02 6.38
CA SER A 65 -11.98 17.11 5.34
C SER A 65 -11.76 15.65 5.75
N PHE A 66 -12.53 14.71 5.18
CA PHE A 66 -12.30 13.26 5.27
C PHE A 66 -10.84 12.87 4.94
N SER A 67 -10.16 13.68 4.13
CA SER A 67 -8.72 13.57 3.82
C SER A 67 -7.82 13.72 5.05
N ASN A 68 -8.17 14.56 6.02
CA ASN A 68 -7.40 14.74 7.26
C ASN A 68 -7.66 13.61 8.27
N PHE A 69 -8.79 12.90 8.13
CA PHE A 69 -9.13 11.77 9.00
C PHE A 69 -8.23 10.56 8.73
N ILE A 70 -7.92 10.26 7.47
CA ILE A 70 -6.96 9.19 7.20
C ILE A 70 -5.54 9.75 7.39
N ARG A 71 -4.98 9.51 8.58
CA ARG A 71 -3.57 9.81 8.86
C ARG A 71 -2.67 9.15 7.81
N ASP A 72 -1.59 9.82 7.40
CA ASP A 72 -0.61 9.34 6.42
C ASP A 72 -0.20 7.88 6.62
N ARG A 73 -0.02 7.46 7.88
CA ARG A 73 0.33 6.06 8.23
C ARG A 73 -0.75 5.04 7.86
N GLN A 74 -2.03 5.39 7.99
CA GLN A 74 -3.14 4.51 7.60
C GLN A 74 -3.25 4.42 6.09
N MET A 75 -3.07 5.53 5.37
CA MET A 75 -3.00 5.52 3.91
C MET A 75 -1.79 4.73 3.39
N ALA A 76 -0.61 4.88 4.01
CA ALA A 76 0.56 4.08 3.66
C ALA A 76 0.28 2.58 3.77
N LYS A 77 -0.33 2.15 4.88
CA LYS A 77 -0.72 0.75 5.08
C LYS A 77 -1.81 0.29 4.10
N LEU A 78 -2.72 1.17 3.72
CA LEU A 78 -3.73 0.86 2.70
C LEU A 78 -3.07 0.67 1.34
N TYR A 79 -2.14 1.55 0.97
CA TYR A 79 -1.42 1.50 -0.29
C TYR A 79 -0.53 0.25 -0.39
N GLU A 80 0.24 -0.05 0.65
CA GLU A 80 1.01 -1.29 0.81
C GLU A 80 0.13 -2.52 0.56
N LYS A 81 -1.00 -2.61 1.28
CA LYS A 81 -1.94 -3.73 1.13
C LYS A 81 -2.60 -3.78 -0.23
N PHE A 82 -2.90 -2.63 -0.82
CA PHE A 82 -3.46 -2.55 -2.16
C PHE A 82 -2.52 -3.18 -3.18
N VAL A 83 -1.25 -2.74 -3.20
CA VAL A 83 -0.23 -3.27 -4.12
C VAL A 83 0.02 -4.77 -3.88
N LEU A 84 0.15 -5.19 -2.62
CA LEU A 84 0.33 -6.61 -2.26
C LEU A 84 -0.82 -7.49 -2.76
N ASN A 85 -2.06 -7.08 -2.49
CA ASN A 85 -3.23 -7.88 -2.86
C ASN A 85 -3.53 -7.80 -4.35
N PHE A 86 -3.19 -6.69 -5.01
CA PHE A 86 -3.23 -6.58 -6.47
C PHE A 86 -2.40 -7.69 -7.12
N TYR A 87 -1.11 -7.77 -6.78
CA TYR A 87 -0.23 -8.78 -7.37
C TYR A 87 -0.65 -10.21 -7.00
N ARG A 88 -1.07 -10.46 -5.76
CA ARG A 88 -1.62 -11.77 -5.36
C ARG A 88 -2.86 -12.19 -6.16
N LYS A 89 -3.70 -11.22 -6.54
CA LYS A 89 -4.95 -11.48 -7.23
C LYS A 89 -4.77 -11.66 -8.74
N HIS A 90 -3.85 -10.90 -9.33
CA HIS A 90 -3.76 -10.75 -10.79
C HIS A 90 -2.57 -11.47 -11.43
N LEU A 91 -1.52 -11.82 -10.67
CA LEU A 91 -0.43 -12.64 -11.20
C LEU A 91 -0.77 -14.13 -11.13
N ASN A 92 -0.36 -14.88 -12.15
CA ASN A 92 -0.53 -16.34 -12.17
C ASN A 92 0.34 -16.99 -11.09
N SER A 93 -0.30 -17.61 -10.09
CA SER A 93 0.38 -18.25 -8.95
C SER A 93 1.26 -19.45 -9.31
N GLN A 94 1.10 -20.02 -10.50
CA GLN A 94 1.98 -21.07 -11.01
C GLN A 94 3.36 -20.50 -11.36
N ILE A 95 3.40 -19.27 -11.89
CA ILE A 95 4.62 -18.57 -12.34
C ILE A 95 5.18 -17.70 -11.22
N TYR A 96 4.31 -17.00 -10.50
CA TYR A 96 4.68 -15.98 -9.53
C TYR A 96 4.38 -16.41 -8.10
N HIS A 97 5.26 -16.04 -7.17
CA HIS A 97 5.01 -16.12 -5.74
C HIS A 97 5.00 -14.71 -5.13
N VAL A 98 3.88 -14.31 -4.51
CA VAL A 98 3.68 -12.94 -4.01
C VAL A 98 3.40 -12.94 -2.50
N TYR A 99 4.27 -12.30 -1.74
CA TYR A 99 4.24 -12.35 -0.27
C TYR A 99 4.89 -11.11 0.38
N SER A 100 4.94 -11.09 1.71
CA SER A 100 5.49 -9.97 2.52
C SER A 100 6.27 -10.58 3.71
N PRO A 101 7.50 -11.08 3.46
CA PRO A 101 8.30 -11.74 4.48
C PRO A 101 8.98 -10.75 5.44
N LYS A 102 9.37 -11.30 6.59
CA LYS A 102 10.46 -10.75 7.40
C LYS A 102 11.77 -11.34 6.88
N LEU A 103 12.73 -10.49 6.54
CA LEU A 103 14.08 -10.89 6.18
C LEU A 103 14.94 -10.91 7.45
N GLN A 104 15.91 -11.83 7.47
CA GLN A 104 16.92 -11.89 8.52
C GLN A 104 18.16 -11.11 8.08
N TRP A 105 18.86 -10.50 9.03
CA TRP A 105 20.15 -9.89 8.75
C TRP A 105 21.15 -10.98 8.38
N ASN A 106 21.88 -10.78 7.29
CA ASN A 106 22.94 -11.67 6.86
C ASN A 106 24.19 -11.38 7.71
N LEU A 107 24.28 -12.07 8.85
CA LEU A 107 25.38 -11.93 9.80
C LEU A 107 26.44 -13.01 9.51
N ASN A 108 27.70 -12.62 9.57
CA ASN A 108 28.82 -13.54 9.36
C ASN A 108 29.16 -14.37 10.60
N GLU A 109 28.64 -13.98 11.76
CA GLU A 109 28.92 -14.59 13.07
C GLU A 109 27.62 -14.99 13.75
N GLU A 110 27.68 -16.04 14.57
CA GLU A 110 26.57 -16.40 15.45
C GLU A 110 26.46 -15.37 16.58
N VAL A 111 25.31 -14.71 16.63
CA VAL A 111 25.01 -13.64 17.60
C VAL A 111 23.92 -14.14 18.54
N SER A 112 24.02 -13.76 19.82
CA SER A 112 23.01 -14.15 20.81
C SER A 112 21.63 -13.56 20.48
N ASP A 113 20.55 -14.25 20.85
CA ASP A 113 19.17 -13.76 20.61
C ASP A 113 18.92 -12.37 21.24
N GLY A 114 19.56 -12.08 22.37
CA GLY A 114 19.48 -10.78 23.05
C GLY A 114 20.05 -9.66 22.19
N ASP A 115 21.19 -9.89 21.57
CA ASP A 115 21.85 -8.90 20.70
C ASP A 115 21.17 -8.79 19.33
N LEU A 116 20.62 -9.89 18.79
CA LEU A 116 19.81 -9.88 17.58
C LEU A 116 18.57 -8.99 17.71
N SER A 117 17.98 -8.91 18.91
CA SER A 117 16.81 -8.07 19.18
C SER A 117 17.07 -6.56 19.09
N LEU A 118 18.35 -6.15 19.12
CA LEU A 118 18.76 -4.76 18.95
C LEU A 118 18.76 -4.33 17.48
N LEU A 119 18.82 -5.28 16.54
CA LEU A 119 18.77 -4.99 15.12
C LEU A 119 17.34 -4.64 14.68
N PRO A 120 17.17 -3.66 13.78
CA PRO A 120 15.86 -3.30 13.28
C PRO A 120 15.25 -4.46 12.47
N GLU A 121 13.97 -4.75 12.70
CA GLU A 121 13.25 -5.77 11.94
C GLU A 121 13.14 -5.37 10.46
N MET A 122 13.60 -6.25 9.57
CA MET A 122 13.43 -6.07 8.13
C MET A 122 12.13 -6.70 7.66
N ARG A 123 11.04 -5.94 7.70
CA ARG A 123 9.75 -6.34 7.14
C ARG A 123 9.56 -5.70 5.77
N THR A 124 9.50 -6.54 4.73
CA THR A 124 9.24 -6.09 3.37
C THR A 124 7.74 -5.86 3.15
N ASP A 125 7.41 -4.87 2.30
CA ASP A 125 6.02 -4.59 1.95
C ASP A 125 5.49 -5.64 0.98
N ILE A 126 6.19 -5.83 -0.16
CA ILE A 126 5.84 -6.82 -1.18
C ILE A 126 7.11 -7.47 -1.72
N VAL A 127 7.07 -8.78 -1.90
CA VAL A 127 8.04 -9.55 -2.66
C VAL A 127 7.28 -10.29 -3.77
N VAL A 128 7.77 -10.15 -5.00
CA VAL A 128 7.30 -10.88 -6.18
C VAL A 128 8.45 -11.71 -6.71
N GLU A 129 8.32 -13.03 -6.64
CA GLU A 129 9.27 -13.96 -7.23
C GLU A 129 8.72 -14.51 -8.54
N ASN A 130 9.55 -14.50 -9.59
CA ASN A 130 9.26 -15.14 -10.86
C ASN A 130 10.06 -16.45 -10.95
N LYS A 131 9.35 -17.57 -10.95
CA LYS A 131 9.95 -18.92 -10.97
C LYS A 131 10.58 -19.29 -12.32
N VAL A 132 10.20 -18.61 -13.40
CA VAL A 132 10.68 -18.90 -14.75
C VAL A 132 11.97 -18.15 -15.02
N THR A 133 12.04 -16.88 -14.65
CA THR A 133 13.24 -16.05 -14.84
C THR A 133 14.23 -16.11 -13.68
N GLU A 134 13.87 -16.84 -12.60
CA GLU A 134 14.66 -16.94 -11.36
C GLU A 134 15.02 -15.55 -10.82
N THR A 135 14.01 -14.69 -10.71
CA THR A 135 14.16 -13.34 -10.21
C THR A 135 13.26 -13.07 -9.01
N GLN A 136 13.75 -12.22 -8.12
CA GLN A 136 12.98 -11.67 -7.01
C GLN A 136 12.95 -10.15 -7.10
N LEU A 137 11.75 -9.58 -7.09
CA LEU A 137 11.52 -8.14 -7.00
C LEU A 137 10.98 -7.81 -5.61
N ILE A 138 11.78 -7.11 -4.81
CA ILE A 138 11.36 -6.54 -3.53
C ILE A 138 10.81 -5.14 -3.80
N ILE A 139 9.56 -4.89 -3.44
CA ILE A 139 8.89 -3.59 -3.61
C ILE A 139 8.64 -3.01 -2.23
N ASP A 140 9.08 -1.77 -2.04
CA ASP A 140 8.88 -0.97 -0.85
C ASP A 140 8.02 0.25 -1.21
N THR A 141 6.83 0.32 -0.62
CA THR A 141 5.82 1.33 -0.94
C THR A 141 5.94 2.53 -0.01
N LYS A 142 5.81 3.73 -0.57
CA LYS A 142 6.02 4.97 0.18
C LYS A 142 4.91 5.96 -0.14
N TYR A 143 3.94 6.07 0.78
CA TYR A 143 2.83 7.01 0.68
C TYR A 143 3.14 8.29 1.46
N TYR A 144 3.50 9.35 0.74
CA TYR A 144 3.75 10.69 1.31
C TYR A 144 3.09 11.75 0.42
N ALA A 145 2.70 12.87 1.02
CA ALA A 145 2.19 14.04 0.29
C ALA A 145 3.23 14.59 -0.71
N GLU A 146 4.51 14.46 -0.41
CA GLU A 146 5.64 14.90 -1.25
C GLU A 146 6.56 13.71 -1.52
N THR A 147 6.51 13.20 -2.77
CA THR A 147 7.25 12.02 -3.22
C THR A 147 8.75 12.24 -3.32
N LEU A 148 9.17 13.49 -3.52
CA LEU A 148 10.57 13.89 -3.62
C LEU A 148 10.86 15.06 -2.68
N VAL A 149 12.07 15.10 -2.14
CA VAL A 149 12.53 16.19 -1.28
C VAL A 149 13.29 17.19 -2.15
N THR A 150 12.87 18.44 -2.13
CA THR A 150 13.64 19.55 -2.69
C THR A 150 14.87 19.77 -1.80
N SER A 151 16.06 19.74 -2.39
CA SER A 151 17.27 20.07 -1.65
C SER A 151 17.32 21.59 -1.43
N ASN A 152 17.63 22.05 -0.21
CA ASN A 152 17.76 23.48 0.10
C ASN A 152 18.88 24.20 -0.71
N TRP A 153 19.66 23.45 -1.50
CA TRP A 153 20.83 23.92 -2.23
C TRP A 153 20.71 23.73 -3.76
N THR A 154 19.73 22.96 -4.23
CA THR A 154 19.55 22.66 -5.66
C THR A 154 18.07 22.46 -5.98
N GLU A 155 17.59 23.02 -7.09
CA GLU A 155 16.22 22.81 -7.62
C GLU A 155 15.93 21.35 -8.03
N THR A 156 16.89 20.43 -7.84
CA THR A 156 16.73 19.02 -8.14
C THR A 156 16.03 18.29 -6.99
N GLU A 157 14.84 17.79 -7.29
CA GLU A 157 14.08 16.89 -6.44
C GLU A 157 14.80 15.53 -6.30
N LYS A 158 15.05 15.09 -5.06
CA LYS A 158 15.78 13.84 -4.75
C LYS A 158 14.90 12.85 -3.99
N ILE A 159 15.18 11.57 -4.18
CA ILE A 159 14.59 10.49 -3.38
C ILE A 159 15.08 10.61 -1.96
N ARG A 160 14.20 10.34 -0.99
CA ARG A 160 14.58 10.31 0.42
C ARG A 160 15.62 9.22 0.66
N THR A 161 16.76 9.63 1.18
CA THR A 161 17.90 8.74 1.48
C THR A 161 17.50 7.53 2.32
N GLY A 162 16.62 7.72 3.32
CA GLY A 162 16.13 6.62 4.15
C GLY A 162 15.39 5.53 3.36
N HIS A 163 14.62 5.89 2.33
CA HIS A 163 13.93 4.90 1.49
C HIS A 163 14.92 4.12 0.64
N LEU A 164 15.91 4.82 0.06
CA LEU A 164 16.95 4.19 -0.74
C LEU A 164 17.78 3.20 0.08
N TYR A 165 18.19 3.57 1.29
CA TYR A 165 18.94 2.66 2.16
C TYR A 165 18.09 1.50 2.66
N GLN A 166 16.80 1.71 2.93
CA GLN A 166 15.89 0.64 3.31
C GLN A 166 15.77 -0.41 2.20
N ILE A 167 15.51 0.00 0.95
CA ILE A 167 15.39 -0.98 -0.15
C ILE A 167 16.73 -1.67 -0.43
N LEU A 168 17.85 -0.96 -0.34
CA LEU A 168 19.19 -1.57 -0.48
C LEU A 168 19.47 -2.60 0.63
N ALA A 169 19.07 -2.31 1.87
CA ALA A 169 19.19 -3.27 2.96
C ALA A 169 18.39 -4.55 2.68
N TYR A 170 17.15 -4.43 2.19
CA TYR A 170 16.35 -5.60 1.82
C TYR A 170 16.97 -6.42 0.69
N VAL A 171 17.42 -5.76 -0.38
CA VAL A 171 18.02 -6.44 -1.53
C VAL A 171 19.34 -7.14 -1.17
N ASN A 172 20.13 -6.54 -0.27
CA ASN A 172 21.42 -7.12 0.16
C ASN A 172 21.28 -8.25 1.19
N ASN A 173 20.18 -8.31 1.94
CA ASN A 173 19.91 -9.35 2.94
C ASN A 173 18.91 -10.40 2.46
N SER A 174 18.51 -10.37 1.19
CA SER A 174 17.72 -11.45 0.61
C SER A 174 18.59 -12.66 0.33
N ASN A 175 18.15 -13.82 0.79
CA ASN A 175 18.79 -15.12 0.53
C ASN A 175 18.23 -15.80 -0.73
N TYR A 176 17.52 -15.06 -1.59
CA TYR A 176 17.01 -15.61 -2.83
C TYR A 176 18.18 -16.01 -3.76
N PRO A 177 18.23 -17.25 -4.26
CA PRO A 177 19.40 -17.76 -5.00
C PRO A 177 19.58 -17.11 -6.37
N GLY A 178 18.49 -16.64 -6.97
CA GLY A 178 18.50 -15.97 -8.27
C GLY A 178 18.76 -14.47 -8.19
N ASN A 179 18.39 -13.74 -9.24
CA ASN A 179 18.66 -12.31 -9.31
C ASN A 179 17.66 -11.50 -8.47
N THR A 180 18.15 -10.78 -7.46
CA THR A 180 17.33 -9.93 -6.60
C THR A 180 17.41 -8.46 -7.03
N LYS A 181 16.24 -7.86 -7.26
CA LYS A 181 16.04 -6.45 -7.64
C LYS A 181 15.20 -5.75 -6.57
N GLY A 182 15.38 -4.44 -6.43
CA GLY A 182 14.59 -3.59 -5.55
C GLY A 182 13.74 -2.59 -6.31
N MET A 183 12.60 -2.21 -5.75
CA MET A 183 11.75 -1.15 -6.30
C MET A 183 11.20 -0.27 -5.18
N LEU A 184 11.33 1.04 -5.35
CA LEU A 184 10.57 2.03 -4.60
C LEU A 184 9.35 2.45 -5.41
N LEU A 185 8.16 2.31 -4.81
CA LEU A 185 6.90 2.62 -5.46
C LEU A 185 6.15 3.72 -4.70
N TYR A 186 5.91 4.83 -5.39
CA TYR A 186 5.25 6.02 -4.84
C TYR A 186 3.88 6.24 -5.51
N PRO A 187 2.83 6.64 -4.78
CA PRO A 187 1.66 7.22 -5.42
C PRO A 187 2.02 8.59 -6.00
N SER A 188 1.40 8.98 -7.10
CA SER A 188 1.53 10.33 -7.68
C SER A 188 0.18 10.75 -8.27
N VAL A 189 0.06 12.05 -8.58
CA VAL A 189 -1.09 12.60 -9.32
C VAL A 189 -0.60 13.29 -10.60
N ASN A 190 0.51 14.04 -10.51
CA ASN A 190 0.97 14.91 -11.59
C ASN A 190 2.38 14.59 -12.13
N LYS A 191 3.16 13.76 -11.44
CA LYS A 191 4.58 13.54 -11.77
C LYS A 191 4.90 12.07 -11.97
N GLU A 192 5.31 11.70 -13.18
CA GLU A 192 5.83 10.36 -13.43
C GLU A 192 7.34 10.30 -13.14
N LEU A 193 7.74 9.32 -12.33
CA LEU A 193 9.12 8.90 -12.16
C LEU A 193 9.27 7.47 -12.65
N ASN A 194 10.21 7.26 -13.54
CA ASN A 194 10.53 5.95 -14.09
C ASN A 194 12.06 5.85 -14.27
N ALA A 195 12.76 5.61 -13.16
CA ALA A 195 14.22 5.61 -13.11
C ALA A 195 14.78 4.23 -12.74
N ASN A 196 15.92 3.88 -13.31
CA ASN A 196 16.60 2.62 -13.08
C ASN A 196 18.05 2.89 -12.70
N TYR A 197 18.51 2.28 -11.62
CA TYR A 197 19.89 2.41 -11.14
C TYR A 197 20.50 1.03 -10.93
N SER A 198 21.80 0.93 -11.18
CA SER A 198 22.62 -0.19 -10.72
C SER A 198 23.50 0.33 -9.58
N ILE A 199 23.21 -0.10 -8.35
CA ILE A 199 23.90 0.36 -7.14
C ILE A 199 24.53 -0.86 -6.48
N GLY A 200 25.87 -0.90 -6.41
CA GLY A 200 26.58 -2.05 -5.84
C GLY A 200 26.30 -3.36 -6.59
N GLY A 201 26.05 -3.31 -7.90
CA GLY A 201 25.68 -4.47 -8.72
C GLY A 201 24.23 -4.93 -8.56
N LYS A 202 23.41 -4.22 -7.77
CA LYS A 202 21.99 -4.52 -7.58
C LYS A 202 21.13 -3.55 -8.38
N ALA A 203 20.11 -4.09 -9.08
CA ALA A 203 19.16 -3.27 -9.82
C ALA A 203 18.12 -2.66 -8.87
N ILE A 204 18.03 -1.33 -8.85
CA ILE A 204 17.06 -0.57 -8.06
C ILE A 204 16.20 0.27 -9.00
N HIS A 205 14.89 0.08 -8.93
CA HIS A 205 13.88 0.77 -9.72
C HIS A 205 13.17 1.81 -8.86
N ILE A 206 12.91 2.99 -9.43
CA ILE A 206 12.01 3.98 -8.83
C ILE A 206 10.85 4.20 -9.78
N ARG A 207 9.64 4.03 -9.24
CA ARG A 207 8.39 4.12 -9.98
C ARG A 207 7.38 4.97 -9.23
N THR A 208 6.54 5.64 -9.98
CA THR A 208 5.31 6.27 -9.49
C THR A 208 4.09 5.61 -10.11
N LEU A 209 3.00 5.55 -9.35
CA LEU A 209 1.69 5.10 -9.81
C LEU A 209 0.71 6.26 -9.70
N ASN A 210 0.16 6.71 -10.83
CA ASN A 210 -0.89 7.74 -10.80
C ASN A 210 -2.20 7.13 -10.30
N LEU A 211 -2.61 7.46 -9.09
CA LEU A 211 -3.84 6.92 -8.48
C LEU A 211 -5.12 7.64 -8.93
N ASP A 212 -4.99 8.78 -9.60
CA ASP A 212 -6.10 9.54 -10.17
C ASP A 212 -6.44 9.12 -11.62
N ALA A 213 -5.65 8.20 -12.19
CA ALA A 213 -5.89 7.66 -13.51
C ALA A 213 -7.04 6.63 -13.53
N GLU A 214 -7.60 6.39 -14.71
CA GLU A 214 -8.58 5.32 -14.94
C GLU A 214 -8.03 3.96 -14.51
N TRP A 215 -8.90 3.10 -13.95
CA TRP A 215 -8.48 1.83 -13.37
C TRP A 215 -7.68 0.95 -14.33
N HIS A 216 -8.08 0.88 -15.62
CA HIS A 216 -7.36 0.10 -16.62
C HIS A 216 -5.90 0.59 -16.79
N VAL A 217 -5.66 1.89 -16.74
CA VAL A 217 -4.30 2.46 -16.84
C VAL A 217 -3.47 2.09 -15.61
N ILE A 218 -4.05 2.18 -14.41
CA ILE A 218 -3.41 1.75 -13.16
C ILE A 218 -3.06 0.27 -13.21
N PHE A 219 -3.99 -0.54 -13.69
CA PHE A 219 -3.88 -1.98 -13.82
C PHE A 219 -2.72 -2.38 -14.72
N GLU A 220 -2.69 -1.90 -15.96
CA GLU A 220 -1.61 -2.18 -16.92
C GLU A 220 -0.27 -1.66 -16.39
N ARG A 221 -0.26 -0.48 -15.75
CA ARG A 221 0.97 0.08 -15.19
C ARG A 221 1.57 -0.80 -14.11
N LEU A 222 0.75 -1.32 -13.19
CA LEU A 222 1.20 -2.23 -12.14
C LEU A 222 1.74 -3.55 -12.73
N LEU A 223 1.09 -4.11 -13.75
CA LEU A 223 1.58 -5.33 -14.41
C LEU A 223 2.94 -5.08 -15.08
N SER A 224 3.10 -3.95 -15.77
CA SER A 224 4.36 -3.58 -16.45
C SER A 224 5.58 -3.56 -15.52
N PHE A 225 5.39 -3.32 -14.22
CA PHE A 225 6.48 -3.30 -13.25
C PHE A 225 7.10 -4.67 -12.99
N VAL A 226 6.31 -5.75 -13.13
CA VAL A 226 6.74 -7.13 -12.92
C VAL A 226 7.11 -7.80 -14.24
N GLU A 227 6.47 -7.41 -15.35
CA GLU A 227 6.76 -7.98 -16.68
C GLU A 227 8.06 -7.46 -17.31
N MET A 228 8.55 -6.29 -16.88
CA MET A 228 9.88 -5.78 -17.28
C MET A 228 11.06 -6.54 -16.61
N VAL A 229 10.81 -7.67 -15.95
CA VAL A 229 11.79 -8.40 -15.12
C VAL A 229 12.11 -9.79 -15.63
#